data_AF-A0A529V7M6-F1
#
_entry.id   AF-A0A529V7M6-F1
#
_cell.length_a   1.000
_cell.length_b   1.000
_cell.length_c   1.000
_cell.angle_alpha   90.00
_cell.angle_beta   90.00
_cell.angle_gamma   90.00
#
_symmetry.space_group_name_H-M   'P 1'
#
loop_
_entity.id
_entity.type
_entity.pdbx_description
1 polymer ?
#
loop_
_entity_poly.entity_id
_entity_poly.type
_entity_poly.pdbx_seq_one_letter_code
_entity_poly.pdbx_strand_id
1 'polypeptide(L)'
;MNFMQPPGQVDPRDLTSGQLAALRLVKEYRLSRVKNGWRAPGSPLVTLATMQILGAKRLVIRRDVHGKARIEVTGTGLNTLSVAEGRSRKSA
;
A
#
# COMPACT_ATOMS: atom_id res chain seq x y z
N MET A 1 -6.29 -12.16 23.38
CA MET A 1 -6.73 -12.95 22.21
C MET A 1 -5.78 -12.69 21.06
N ASN A 2 -4.91 -13.66 20.72
CA ASN A 2 -4.07 -13.58 19.53
C ASN A 2 -4.94 -13.92 18.31
N PHE A 3 -5.24 -12.93 17.49
CA PHE A 3 -5.82 -13.16 16.16
C PHE A 3 -4.71 -13.73 15.28
N MET A 4 -4.63 -15.06 15.21
CA MET A 4 -3.75 -15.74 14.27
C MET A 4 -4.20 -15.31 12.87
N GLN A 5 -3.40 -14.47 12.22
CA GLN A 5 -3.74 -13.97 10.90
C GLN A 5 -3.69 -15.13 9.91
N PRO A 6 -4.66 -15.25 8.99
CA PRO A 6 -4.57 -16.16 7.86
C PRO A 6 -3.21 -15.99 7.18
N PRO A 7 -2.53 -17.09 6.77
CA PRO A 7 -1.26 -16.99 6.07
C PRO A 7 -1.39 -16.08 4.85
N GLY A 8 -0.55 -15.04 4.78
CA GLY A 8 -0.60 -14.04 3.71
C GLY A 8 -1.43 -12.79 4.00
N GLN A 9 -1.90 -12.60 5.25
CA GLN A 9 -2.53 -11.36 5.71
C GLN A 9 -1.56 -10.55 6.58
N VAL A 10 -1.47 -9.23 6.33
CA VAL A 10 -0.68 -8.28 7.14
C VAL A 10 -1.63 -7.49 8.03
N ASP A 11 -1.36 -7.40 9.35
CA ASP A 11 -2.16 -6.56 10.25
C ASP A 11 -1.90 -5.08 9.92
N PRO A 12 -2.95 -4.27 9.71
CA PRO A 12 -2.79 -2.83 9.56
C PRO A 12 -2.00 -2.14 10.69
N ARG A 13 -1.97 -2.72 11.90
CA ARG A 13 -1.19 -2.22 13.05
C ARG A 13 0.32 -2.33 12.84
N ASP A 14 0.76 -3.22 11.96
CA ASP A 14 2.17 -3.38 11.59
C ASP A 14 2.63 -2.36 10.54
N LEU A 15 1.74 -1.43 10.18
CA LEU A 15 1.99 -0.33 9.26
C LEU A 15 1.91 0.99 10.01
N THR A 16 2.84 1.89 9.72
CA THR A 16 2.72 3.27 10.19
C THR A 16 1.59 3.98 9.45
N SER A 17 1.05 5.06 10.04
CA SER A 17 0.01 5.87 9.38
C SER A 17 0.45 6.37 7.99
N GLY A 18 1.74 6.70 7.83
CA GLY A 18 2.31 7.10 6.54
C GLY A 18 2.38 5.95 5.52
N GLN A 19 2.69 4.73 5.95
CA GLN A 19 2.67 3.54 5.08
C GLN A 19 1.25 3.18 4.66
N LEU A 20 0.28 3.28 5.59
CA LEU A 20 -1.13 3.05 5.29
C LEU A 20 -1.67 4.11 4.31
N ALA A 21 -1.31 5.39 4.51
CA ALA A 21 -1.64 6.47 3.59
C ALA A 21 -1.01 6.25 2.20
N ALA A 22 0.25 5.84 2.13
CA ALA A 22 0.91 5.48 0.89
C ALA A 22 0.19 4.31 0.18
N LEU A 23 -0.20 3.27 0.90
CA LEU A 23 -0.94 2.14 0.34
C LEU A 23 -2.31 2.57 -0.23
N ARG A 24 -3.01 3.49 0.45
CA ARG A 24 -4.24 4.11 -0.06
C ARG A 24 -3.99 4.89 -1.34
N LEU A 25 -2.93 5.69 -1.41
CA LEU A 25 -2.57 6.43 -2.61
C LEU A 25 -2.27 5.52 -3.80
N VAL A 26 -1.60 4.39 -3.58
CA VAL A 26 -1.35 3.40 -4.64
C VAL A 26 -2.66 2.75 -5.14
N LYS A 27 -3.61 2.49 -4.24
CA LYS A 27 -4.94 1.96 -4.61
C LYS A 27 -5.73 2.96 -5.44
N GLU A 28 -5.72 4.23 -5.04
CA GLU A 28 -6.57 5.27 -5.61
C GLU A 28 -6.00 5.86 -6.92
N TYR A 29 -4.68 6.02 -7.00
CA TYR A 29 -4.03 6.72 -8.10
C TYR A 29 -3.11 5.80 -8.90
N ARG A 30 -3.06 6.03 -10.22
CA ARG A 30 -2.03 5.47 -11.09
C ARG A 30 -0.70 6.20 -10.88
N LEU A 31 0.05 5.80 -9.86
CA LEU A 31 1.36 6.39 -9.56
C LEU A 31 2.36 6.06 -10.67
N SER A 32 3.09 7.08 -11.11
CA SER A 32 4.20 6.95 -12.05
C SER A 32 5.53 7.06 -11.32
N ARG A 33 6.55 6.37 -11.85
CA ARG A 33 7.91 6.44 -11.32
C ARG A 33 8.47 7.85 -11.55
N VAL A 34 8.99 8.46 -10.49
CA VAL A 34 9.66 9.78 -10.53
C VAL A 34 11.00 9.72 -9.79
N LYS A 35 11.80 10.78 -9.82
CA LYS A 35 13.02 10.86 -9.01
C LYS A 35 12.66 10.61 -7.53
N ASN A 36 13.38 9.70 -6.87
CA ASN A 36 13.24 9.35 -5.45
C ASN A 36 11.89 8.73 -5.00
N GLY A 37 10.96 8.43 -5.91
CA GLY A 37 9.74 7.73 -5.50
C GLY A 37 8.70 7.52 -6.60
N TRP A 38 7.44 7.57 -6.19
CA TRP A 38 6.27 7.35 -7.01
C TRP A 38 5.24 8.43 -6.71
N ARG A 39 4.61 8.97 -7.75
CA ARG A 39 3.70 10.10 -7.61
C ARG A 39 2.65 10.10 -8.72
N ALA A 40 1.45 10.56 -8.39
CA ALA A 40 0.44 11.02 -9.35
C ALA A 40 0.30 12.56 -9.26
N PRO A 41 -0.16 13.24 -10.32
CA PRO A 41 -0.42 14.68 -10.27
C PRO A 41 -1.30 15.05 -9.07
N GLY A 42 -0.93 16.10 -8.32
CA GLY A 42 -1.66 16.53 -7.12
C GLY A 42 -1.48 15.68 -5.86
N SER A 43 -0.93 14.47 -5.96
CA SER A 43 -0.67 13.60 -4.78
C SER A 43 0.69 13.90 -4.12
N PRO A 44 0.87 13.57 -2.82
CA PRO A 44 2.18 13.61 -2.19
C PRO A 44 3.11 12.51 -2.74
N LEU A 45 4.42 12.72 -2.59
CA LEU A 45 5.42 11.75 -3.02
C LEU A 45 5.40 10.51 -2.10
N VAL A 46 5.23 9.33 -2.69
CA VAL A 46 5.54 8.07 -1.99
C VAL A 46 7.00 7.75 -2.23
N THR A 47 7.82 7.82 -1.18
CA THR A 47 9.27 7.62 -1.29
C THR A 47 9.63 6.20 -1.70
N LEU A 48 10.82 6.03 -2.27
CA LEU A 48 11.38 4.71 -2.58
C LEU A 48 11.43 3.79 -1.36
N ALA A 49 11.90 4.30 -0.22
CA ALA A 49 11.99 3.52 1.01
C ALA A 49 10.60 3.01 1.45
N THR A 50 9.57 3.86 1.40
CA THR A 50 8.19 3.44 1.71
C THR A 50 7.71 2.36 0.74
N MET A 51 7.97 2.50 -0.57
CA MET A 51 7.59 1.46 -1.53
C MET A 51 8.34 0.15 -1.34
N GLN A 52 9.62 0.19 -0.97
CA GLN A 52 10.41 -1.00 -0.68
C GLN A 52 9.83 -1.74 0.54
N ILE A 53 9.46 -1.02 1.60
CA ILE A 53 8.84 -1.61 2.79
C ILE A 53 7.49 -2.24 2.44
N LEU A 54 6.63 -1.54 1.69
CA LEU A 54 5.35 -2.07 1.25
C LEU A 54 5.52 -3.29 0.33
N GLY A 55 6.52 -3.28 -0.54
CA GLY A 55 6.86 -4.40 -1.42
C GLY A 55 7.40 -5.61 -0.65
N ALA A 56 8.26 -5.40 0.36
CA ALA A 56 8.76 -6.45 1.23
C ALA A 56 7.63 -7.14 2.02
N LYS A 57 6.60 -6.37 2.41
CA LYS A 57 5.37 -6.89 3.02
C LYS A 57 4.38 -7.48 1.99
N ARG A 58 4.74 -7.54 0.71
CA ARG A 58 3.91 -8.00 -0.42
C ARG A 58 2.57 -7.26 -0.54
N LEU A 59 2.50 -6.01 -0.11
CA LEU A 59 1.29 -5.18 -0.17
C LEU A 59 1.15 -4.46 -1.51
N VAL A 60 2.28 -4.23 -2.18
CA VAL A 60 2.35 -3.67 -3.52
C VAL A 60 3.27 -4.52 -4.39
N ILE A 61 3.07 -4.45 -5.69
CA ILE A 61 3.91 -5.11 -6.69
C ILE A 61 4.26 -4.12 -7.80
N ARG A 62 5.51 -4.18 -8.26
CA ARG A 62 5.92 -3.48 -9.47
C ARG A 62 5.58 -4.33 -10.68
N ARG A 63 4.94 -3.72 -11.67
CA ARG A 63 4.69 -4.31 -12.99
C ARG A 63 5.20 -3.36 -14.07
N ASP A 64 5.66 -3.91 -15.18
CA ASP A 64 5.96 -3.11 -16.36
C ASP A 64 4.80 -3.27 -17.36
N VAL A 65 4.14 -2.15 -17.67
CA VAL A 65 2.97 -2.09 -18.55
C VAL A 65 3.32 -1.19 -19.73
N HIS A 66 3.37 -1.77 -20.93
CA HIS A 66 3.77 -1.08 -22.17
C HIS A 66 5.12 -0.35 -22.01
N GLY A 67 6.11 -1.02 -21.42
CA GLY A 67 7.45 -0.47 -21.18
C GLY A 67 7.52 0.58 -20.05
N LYS A 68 6.41 0.85 -19.35
CA LYS A 68 6.37 1.81 -18.24
C LYS A 68 6.20 1.08 -16.91
N ALA A 69 7.11 1.36 -15.97
CA ALA A 69 7.02 0.85 -14.62
C ALA A 69 5.79 1.43 -13.90
N ARG A 70 4.98 0.55 -13.32
CA ARG A 70 3.80 0.85 -12.53
C ARG A 70 3.87 0.12 -11.19
N ILE A 71 3.23 0.70 -10.18
CA ILE A 71 3.00 0.04 -8.90
C ILE A 71 1.50 -0.23 -8.79
N GLU A 72 1.18 -1.45 -8.39
CA GLU A 72 -0.18 -1.90 -8.15
C GLU A 72 -0.29 -2.48 -6.74
N VAL A 73 -1.48 -2.35 -6.14
CA VAL A 73 -1.79 -2.99 -4.85
C VAL A 73 -2.05 -4.48 -5.08
N THR A 74 -1.51 -5.34 -4.24
CA THR A 74 -1.76 -6.79 -4.31
C THR A 74 -3.09 -7.16 -3.64
N GLY A 75 -3.53 -8.41 -3.79
CA GLY A 75 -4.68 -8.92 -3.02
C GLY A 75 -4.49 -8.78 -1.50
N THR A 76 -3.28 -9.07 -0.99
CA THR A 76 -2.94 -8.84 0.42
C THR A 76 -3.05 -7.36 0.79
N GLY A 77 -2.56 -6.45 -0.05
CA GLY A 77 -2.67 -5.01 0.17
C GLY A 77 -4.13 -4.53 0.23
N LEU A 78 -4.99 -5.03 -0.65
CA LEU A 78 -6.42 -4.72 -0.64
C LEU A 78 -7.12 -5.22 0.63
N ASN A 79 -6.81 -6.45 1.06
CA ASN A 79 -7.34 -7.01 2.30
C ASN A 79 -6.90 -6.20 3.52
N THR A 80 -5.62 -5.83 3.60
CA THR A 80 -5.08 -4.99 4.68
C THR A 80 -5.80 -3.64 4.73
N LEU A 81 -6.03 -2.98 3.59
CA LEU A 81 -6.80 -1.73 3.54
C LEU A 81 -8.25 -1.92 4.02
N SER A 82 -8.92 -3.00 3.58
CA SER A 82 -10.29 -3.31 3.99
C SER A 82 -10.41 -3.49 5.50
N VAL A 83 -9.48 -4.23 6.12
CA VAL A 83 -9.43 -4.41 7.58
C VAL A 83 -9.20 -3.07 8.30
N ALA A 84 -8.30 -2.23 7.78
CA ALA A 84 -8.02 -0.92 8.35
C ALA A 84 -9.27 0.00 8.31
N GLU A 85 -9.96 0.04 7.17
CA GLU A 85 -11.19 0.82 6.96
C GLU A 85 -12.37 0.28 7.81
N GLY A 86 -12.50 -1.04 7.91
CA GLY A 86 -13.51 -1.69 8.75
C GLY A 86 -13.34 -1.40 10.25
N ARG A 87 -12.09 -1.30 10.73
CA ARG A 87 -11.79 -0.90 12.11
C ARG A 87 -12.14 0.56 12.37
N SER A 88 -11.80 1.46 11.44
CA SER A 88 -12.12 2.89 11.57
C SER A 88 -13.62 3.15 11.73
N ARG A 89 -14.49 2.34 11.11
CA ARG A 89 -15.94 2.46 11.20
C ARG A 89 -16.55 1.91 12.50
N LYS A 90 -15.84 1.04 13.23
CA LYS A 90 -16.31 0.50 14.52
C LYS A 90 -15.90 1.36 15.72
N SER A 91 -14.98 2.29 15.53
CA SER A 91 -14.50 3.21 16.56
C SER A 91 -15.20 4.59 16.52
N ALA A 92 -16.13 4.79 15.60
CA ALA A 92 -16.98 5.96 15.46
C ALA A 92 -18.42 5.58 15.81
#